data_AF-A0A939Z4C5-F1
#
_entry.id   AF-A0A939Z4C5-F1
#
_cell.length_a   1.000
_cell.length_b   1.000
_cell.length_c   1.000
_cell.angle_alpha   90.00
_cell.angle_beta   90.00
_cell.angle_gamma   90.00
#
_symmetry.space_group_name_H-M   'P 1'
#
loop_
_entity.id
_entity.type
_entity.pdbx_description
1 polymer ?
#
loop_
_entity_poly.entity_id
_entity_poly.type
_entity_poly.pdbx_seq_one_letter_code
_entity_poly.pdbx_strand_id
1 'polypeptide(L)' 'MTRGIITGIQRLCLHDGPGLRTTVFFKGCPMRCRWCH' A
#
# COMPACT_ATOMS: atom_id res chain seq x y z
N MET A 1 3.11 1.68 -21.83
CA MET A 1 3.32 0.96 -20.55
C MET A 1 3.53 1.98 -19.44
N THR A 2 2.64 2.02 -18.47
CA THR A 2 2.77 2.94 -17.32
C THR A 2 3.58 2.27 -16.23
N ARG A 3 4.60 2.95 -15.70
CA ARG A 3 5.45 2.45 -14.60
C ARG A 3 5.06 3.15 -13.30
N GLY A 4 4.95 2.39 -12.22
CA GLY A 4 4.74 2.90 -10.86
C GLY A 4 5.95 2.63 -9.97
N ILE A 5 6.13 3.44 -8.92
CA ILE A 5 7.18 3.24 -7.93
C ILE A 5 6.56 2.55 -6.71
N ILE A 6 7.13 1.41 -6.32
CA ILE A 6 6.68 0.62 -5.16
C ILE A 6 7.61 0.92 -3.99
N THR A 7 7.05 1.21 -2.81
CA THR A 7 7.80 1.48 -1.58
C THR A 7 7.79 0.30 -0.62
N GLY A 8 6.84 -0.62 -0.76
CA GLY A 8 6.76 -1.80 0.09
C GLY A 8 5.81 -2.86 -0.48
N ILE A 9 6.05 -4.11 -0.08
CA ILE A 9 5.18 -5.25 -0.38
C ILE A 9 5.04 -6.05 0.91
N GLN A 10 3.80 -6.24 1.36
CA GLN A 10 3.47 -7.10 2.50
C GLN A 10 2.67 -8.29 2.01
N ARG A 11 3.03 -9.49 2.47
CA ARG A 11 2.38 -10.74 2.12
C ARG A 11 1.57 -11.24 3.31
N LEU A 12 0.53 -12.02 3.03
CA LEU A 12 -0.31 -12.67 4.04
C LEU A 12 -1.09 -11.67 4.93
N CYS A 13 -1.46 -10.51 4.38
CA CYS A 13 -2.26 -9.52 5.09
C CYS A 13 -3.70 -10.01 5.27
N LEU A 14 -4.17 -10.04 6.52
CA LEU A 14 -5.53 -10.45 6.89
C LEU A 14 -6.47 -9.27 7.13
N HIS A 15 -5.91 -8.08 7.36
CA HIS A 15 -6.66 -6.89 7.79
C HIS A 15 -6.87 -5.86 6.67
N ASP A 16 -6.18 -6.00 5.53
CA ASP A 16 -6.28 -5.08 4.39
C ASP A 16 -7.47 -5.39 3.46
N GLY A 17 -8.37 -6.28 3.87
CA GLY A 17 -9.54 -6.72 3.13
C GLY A 17 -9.90 -8.17 3.42
N PRO A 18 -10.96 -8.70 2.77
CA PRO A 18 -11.39 -10.08 3.00
C PRO A 18 -10.38 -11.09 2.44
N GLY A 19 -10.08 -12.11 3.25
CA GLY A 19 -9.18 -13.20 2.91
C GLY A 19 -7.70 -12.84 3.05
N LEU A 20 -6.84 -13.71 2.50
CA LEU A 20 -5.40 -13.55 2.55
C LEU A 20 -4.92 -12.68 1.38
N ARG A 21 -4.27 -11.55 1.68
CA ARG A 21 -3.86 -10.56 0.67
C ARG A 21 -2.36 -10.37 0.61
N THR A 22 -1.90 -9.92 -0.56
CA THR A 22 -0.59 -9.29 -0.72
C THR A 22 -0.83 -7.82 -1.01
N THR A 23 -0.41 -6.97 -0.09
CA THR A 23 -0.60 -5.53 -0.16
C THR A 23 0.64 -4.89 -0.77
N VAL A 24 0.44 -4.04 -1.78
CA VAL A 24 1.52 -3.32 -2.49
C VAL A 24 1.36 -1.83 -2.22
N PHE A 25 2.38 -1.24 -1.59
CA PHE A 25 2.40 0.18 -1.28
C PHE A 25 3.06 0.96 -2.41
N PHE A 26 2.32 1.91 -2.96
CA PHE A 26 2.81 2.80 -4.01
C PHE A 26 3.37 4.08 -3.42
N LYS A 27 4.40 4.61 -4.08
CA LYS A 27 4.95 5.92 -3.73
C LYS A 27 3.96 7.03 -4.10
N GLY A 28 3.60 7.86 -3.12
CA GLY A 28 2.94 9.15 -3.33
C GLY A 28 1.51 9.20 -2.79
N CYS A 29 1.23 10.25 -2.01
CA CYS A 29 -0.10 10.62 -1.56
C CYS A 29 -0.15 12.15 -1.46
N PRO A 30 -1.09 12.85 -2.12
CA PRO A 30 -1.17 14.32 -2.06
C PRO A 30 -1.74 14.82 -0.72
N MET A 31 -2.27 13.92 0.11
CA MET A 31 -2.80 14.28 1.42
C MET A 31 -1.67 14.56 2.42
N ARG A 32 -1.96 15.42 3.40
CA ARG A 32 -1.02 15.81 4.46
C ARG A 32 -1.58 15.43 5.84
N CYS A 33 -2.00 14.18 5.98
CA CYS A 33 -2.62 13.69 7.21
C CYS A 33 -1.62 13.80 8.39
N ARG A 34 -2.08 14.36 9.51
CA ARG A 34 -1.25 14.52 10.73
C ARG A 34 -0.81 13.17 11.33
N TRP A 35 -1.52 12.09 11.02
CA TRP A 35 -1.26 10.73 11.50
C TRP A 35 -1.13 9.72 10.36
N CYS A 36 -0.60 10.15 9.20
CA CYS A 36 -0.20 9.18 8.19
C CYS A 36 0.89 8.27 8.78
N HIS A 37 0.67 6.96 8.71
CA HIS A 37 1.67 5.95 9.03
C HIS A 37 2.77 5.91 7.97
#